data_AF-A0A376FIY3-F1
#
_entry.id   AF-A0A376FIY3-F1
#
_cell.length_a   1.000
_cell.length_b   1.000
_cell.length_c   1.000
_cell.angle_alpha   90.00
_cell.angle_beta   90.00
_cell.angle_gamma   90.00
#
_symmetry.space_group_name_H-M   'P 1'
#
loop_
_entity.id
_entity.type
_entity.pdbx_description
1 polymer ?
#
loop_
_entity_poly.entity_id
_entity_poly.type
_entity_poly.pdbx_seq_one_letter_code
_entity_poly.pdbx_strand_id
1 'polypeptide(L)'
;MALGFAHDSKKTCRSSLGNRRLAKEDYVHTLNSLWQHTMARLPVDFPWFDKDKEIKYSNALFALNANQLHGNRGCLPVELHKPTNNFCNNDLVPREALDGKHASIFDRHGYRAENGERVKMTSHQARHLLNTIAQRGGLSNLEIAKWSGRADVKQNRTYNHMTEYELVGMAERLDPTKALFGPVGEVAKHLPVTMQEFNTLEHSSVHVTEYGYCVHDYTMSPCEKFRDCVNCIEQVCIKGDDTEKLDRIKRRLVKSERLFSLAETAVASGEMGADRWYQYHKKTVTRLRELVAILEEPDIENGAQIKLRGNDFSQLRRVAEKKSIESIEQKGKASEEAVMLDDLTTFLGGGFG
;
A
#
# COMPACT_ATOMS: atom_id res chain seq x y z
N MET A 1 -31.32 21.88 -19.12
CA MET A 1 -32.10 22.88 -18.37
C MET A 1 -31.25 23.38 -17.20
N ALA A 2 -31.12 24.70 -16.98
CA ALA A 2 -30.13 25.32 -16.08
C ALA A 2 -30.13 24.82 -14.62
N LEU A 3 -31.23 24.25 -14.14
CA LEU A 3 -31.39 23.70 -12.78
C LEU A 3 -31.21 22.18 -12.68
N GLY A 4 -30.93 21.49 -13.81
CA GLY A 4 -30.75 20.04 -13.88
C GLY A 4 -32.04 19.22 -13.73
N PHE A 5 -33.22 19.81 -13.95
CA PHE A 5 -34.48 19.05 -13.94
C PHE A 5 -34.68 18.21 -15.21
N ALA A 6 -35.51 17.18 -15.07
CA ALA A 6 -35.99 16.38 -16.19
C ALA A 6 -36.71 17.27 -17.21
N HIS A 7 -36.39 17.11 -18.49
CA HIS A 7 -36.79 18.04 -19.54
C HIS A 7 -37.30 17.35 -20.80
N ASP A 8 -37.65 16.07 -20.68
CA ASP A 8 -37.99 15.19 -21.79
C ASP A 8 -39.34 15.56 -22.45
N SER A 9 -40.19 16.28 -21.72
CA SER A 9 -41.45 16.82 -22.26
C SER A 9 -41.84 18.13 -21.59
N LYS A 10 -42.63 18.97 -22.28
CA LYS A 10 -43.16 20.23 -21.74
C LYS A 10 -43.99 20.01 -20.47
N LYS A 11 -44.70 18.88 -20.37
CA LYS A 11 -45.44 18.46 -19.17
C LYS A 11 -44.50 18.18 -18.01
N THR A 12 -43.40 17.46 -18.25
CA THR A 12 -42.36 17.16 -17.26
C THR A 12 -41.71 18.45 -16.76
N CYS A 13 -41.32 19.35 -17.66
CA CYS A 13 -40.73 20.65 -17.31
C CYS A 13 -41.64 21.46 -16.37
N ARG A 14 -42.92 21.61 -16.73
CA ARG A 14 -43.90 22.36 -15.94
C ARG A 14 -44.17 21.72 -14.57
N SER A 15 -44.16 20.38 -14.51
CA SER A 15 -44.28 19.66 -13.24
C SER A 15 -43.05 19.89 -12.35
N SER A 16 -41.84 19.79 -12.89
CA SER A 16 -40.60 20.04 -12.15
C SER A 16 -40.52 21.47 -11.61
N LEU A 17 -40.88 22.48 -12.42
CA LEU A 17 -40.95 23.88 -11.97
C LEU A 17 -42.00 24.06 -10.85
N GLY A 18 -43.19 23.47 -11.01
CA GLY A 18 -44.25 23.51 -10.01
C GLY A 18 -43.85 22.89 -8.68
N ASN A 19 -43.17 21.73 -8.69
CA ASN A 19 -42.66 21.08 -7.49
C ASN A 19 -41.63 21.95 -6.74
N ARG A 20 -41.01 22.90 -7.44
CA ARG A 20 -40.07 23.87 -6.89
C ARG A 20 -40.69 25.23 -6.59
N ARG A 21 -42.03 25.35 -6.66
CA ARG A 21 -42.78 26.60 -6.48
C ARG A 21 -42.34 27.72 -7.45
N LEU A 22 -41.86 27.34 -8.64
CA LEU A 22 -41.53 28.26 -9.73
C LEU A 22 -42.73 28.38 -10.67
N ALA A 23 -42.90 29.56 -11.26
CA ALA A 23 -43.88 29.84 -12.32
C ALA A 23 -43.71 28.86 -13.50
N LYS A 24 -44.82 28.43 -14.11
CA LYS A 24 -44.87 27.35 -15.12
C LYS A 24 -45.00 27.88 -16.55
N GLU A 25 -45.26 29.17 -16.69
CA GLU A 25 -45.47 29.88 -17.93
C GLU A 25 -44.13 30.03 -18.66
N ASP A 26 -44.19 30.01 -20.00
CA ASP A 26 -43.00 30.15 -20.82
C ASP A 26 -42.44 31.59 -20.68
N TYR A 27 -41.11 31.74 -20.72
CA TYR A 27 -40.39 33.04 -20.68
C TYR A 27 -40.48 33.87 -19.38
N VAL A 28 -40.98 33.31 -18.27
CA VAL A 28 -41.07 34.03 -16.99
C VAL A 28 -39.74 34.09 -16.22
N HIS A 29 -38.85 33.13 -16.45
CA HIS A 29 -37.59 33.02 -15.70
C HIS A 29 -36.39 33.48 -16.52
N THR A 30 -35.51 34.24 -15.88
CA THR A 30 -34.18 34.61 -16.39
C THR A 30 -33.11 33.85 -15.61
N LEU A 31 -31.88 33.79 -16.13
CA LEU A 31 -30.76 33.21 -15.37
C LEU A 31 -30.57 33.91 -14.01
N ASN A 32 -30.78 35.23 -13.94
CA ASN A 32 -30.72 35.97 -12.68
C ASN A 32 -31.83 35.56 -11.70
N SER A 33 -33.07 35.40 -12.14
CA SER A 33 -34.16 34.96 -11.24
C SER A 33 -33.94 33.53 -10.75
N LEU A 34 -33.44 32.64 -11.62
CA LEU A 34 -33.09 31.27 -11.25
C LEU A 34 -31.86 31.18 -10.34
N TRP A 35 -30.90 32.08 -10.49
CA TRP A 35 -29.75 32.18 -9.59
C TRP A 35 -30.18 32.53 -8.17
N GLN A 36 -31.05 33.53 -8.00
CA GLN A 36 -31.61 33.87 -6.68
C GLN A 36 -32.35 32.69 -6.05
N HIS A 37 -33.14 31.96 -6.85
CA HIS A 37 -33.79 30.73 -6.39
C HIS A 37 -32.79 29.65 -5.93
N THR A 38 -31.68 29.51 -6.66
CA THR A 38 -30.63 28.52 -6.35
C THR A 38 -29.89 28.87 -5.07
N MET A 39 -29.47 30.14 -4.93
CA MET A 39 -28.78 30.63 -3.73
C MET A 39 -29.60 30.44 -2.46
N ALA A 40 -30.91 30.68 -2.53
CA ALA A 40 -31.82 30.47 -1.41
C ALA A 40 -31.96 28.99 -0.97
N ARG A 41 -31.45 28.05 -1.76
CA ARG A 41 -31.56 26.59 -1.52
C ARG A 41 -30.24 25.94 -1.18
N LEU A 42 -29.15 26.72 -1.13
CA LEU A 42 -27.91 26.24 -0.57
C LEU A 42 -28.07 25.94 0.93
N PRO A 43 -27.20 25.10 1.50
CA PRO A 43 -27.17 24.86 2.94
C PRO A 43 -27.08 26.18 3.72
N VAL A 44 -27.77 26.26 4.87
CA VAL A 44 -27.83 27.48 5.71
C VAL A 44 -26.44 27.99 6.08
N ASP A 45 -25.51 27.07 6.32
CA ASP A 45 -24.15 27.39 6.74
C ASP A 45 -23.19 27.66 5.56
N PHE A 46 -23.66 27.63 4.31
CA PHE A 46 -22.82 27.86 3.14
C PHE A 46 -22.08 29.22 3.25
N PRO A 47 -20.76 29.29 2.94
CA PRO A 47 -19.92 28.29 2.26
C PRO A 47 -19.28 27.25 3.19
N TRP A 48 -19.62 27.23 4.47
CA TRP A 48 -19.05 26.34 5.46
C TRP A 48 -19.73 24.97 5.43
N PHE A 49 -18.90 23.93 5.33
CA PHE A 49 -19.31 22.55 5.53
C PHE A 49 -19.38 22.21 7.02
N ASP A 50 -18.45 22.77 7.80
CA ASP A 50 -18.37 22.70 9.26
C ASP A 50 -17.64 23.96 9.72
N LYS A 51 -18.38 24.92 10.29
CA LYS A 51 -17.83 26.24 10.66
C LYS A 51 -16.87 26.13 11.84
N ASP A 52 -17.16 25.26 12.80
CA ASP A 52 -16.36 25.09 14.02
C ASP A 52 -14.98 24.50 13.70
N LYS A 53 -14.90 23.68 12.66
CA LYS A 53 -13.65 23.10 12.14
C LYS A 53 -13.01 23.92 11.02
N GLU A 54 -13.58 25.07 10.68
CA GLU A 54 -13.14 25.94 9.59
C GLU A 54 -13.08 25.25 8.21
N ILE A 55 -13.96 24.28 7.96
CA ILE A 55 -14.00 23.53 6.70
C ILE A 55 -15.05 24.15 5.78
N LYS A 56 -14.62 24.66 4.63
CA LYS A 56 -15.52 25.08 3.54
C LYS A 56 -15.95 23.89 2.68
N TYR A 57 -17.11 23.99 2.01
CA TYR A 57 -17.53 22.97 1.04
C TYR A 57 -16.48 22.72 -0.05
N SER A 58 -15.72 23.75 -0.46
CA SER A 58 -14.61 23.63 -1.41
C SER A 58 -13.44 22.77 -0.93
N ASN A 59 -13.30 22.63 0.39
CA ASN A 59 -12.17 21.92 1.04
C ASN A 59 -12.63 20.59 1.66
N ALA A 60 -13.91 20.24 1.54
CA ALA A 60 -14.45 19.02 2.09
C ALA A 60 -14.01 17.82 1.22
N LEU A 61 -13.58 16.73 1.87
CA LEU A 61 -13.24 15.48 1.18
C LEU A 61 -14.44 14.90 0.41
N PHE A 62 -15.64 15.07 0.97
CA PHE A 62 -16.90 14.62 0.35
C PHE A 62 -17.92 15.76 0.34
N ALA A 63 -18.25 16.23 -0.86
CA ALA A 63 -19.38 17.11 -1.13
C ALA A 63 -20.11 16.56 -2.37
N LEU A 64 -21.39 16.22 -2.22
CA LEU A 64 -22.19 15.65 -3.31
C LEU A 64 -23.20 16.66 -3.81
N ASN A 65 -23.72 16.43 -5.01
CA ASN A 65 -24.93 17.08 -5.47
C ASN A 65 -26.18 16.36 -4.93
N ALA A 66 -27.28 17.09 -4.77
CA ALA A 66 -28.54 16.47 -4.39
C ALA A 66 -28.98 15.46 -5.47
N ASN A 67 -29.44 14.29 -5.04
CA ASN A 67 -29.81 13.14 -5.88
C ASN A 67 -28.67 12.54 -6.73
N GLN A 68 -27.39 12.91 -6.52
CA GLN A 68 -26.29 12.42 -7.36
C GLN A 68 -26.20 10.88 -7.42
N LEU A 69 -26.51 10.19 -6.32
CA LEU A 69 -26.49 8.72 -6.21
C LEU A 69 -27.89 8.11 -6.14
N HIS A 70 -28.94 8.85 -6.51
CA HIS A 70 -30.31 8.37 -6.39
C HIS A 70 -30.69 7.52 -7.62
N GLY A 71 -31.17 6.28 -7.41
CA GLY A 71 -31.47 5.36 -8.53
C GLY A 71 -32.56 5.84 -9.50
N ASN A 72 -33.58 6.56 -9.01
CA ASN A 72 -34.75 6.93 -9.82
C ASN A 72 -34.92 8.45 -10.06
N ARG A 73 -34.03 9.30 -9.53
CA ARG A 73 -34.18 10.77 -9.62
C ARG A 73 -32.94 11.35 -10.26
N GLY A 74 -33.13 12.31 -11.17
CA GLY A 74 -32.01 13.03 -11.77
C GLY A 74 -31.21 13.83 -10.74
N CYS A 75 -29.88 13.84 -10.95
CA CYS A 75 -28.94 14.66 -10.19
C CYS A 75 -29.27 16.14 -10.35
N LEU A 76 -29.16 16.90 -9.27
CA LEU A 76 -29.42 18.33 -9.20
C LEU A 76 -28.09 19.08 -9.06
N PRO A 77 -27.50 19.56 -10.17
CA PRO A 77 -26.12 20.04 -10.20
C PRO A 77 -25.90 21.33 -9.41
N VAL A 78 -26.98 22.05 -9.10
CA VAL A 78 -26.94 23.36 -8.42
C VAL A 78 -27.22 23.27 -6.92
N GLU A 79 -27.53 22.07 -6.40
CA GLU A 79 -27.81 21.85 -4.98
C GLU A 79 -26.74 20.97 -4.36
N LEU A 80 -26.20 21.42 -3.22
CA LEU A 80 -25.20 20.68 -2.46
C LEU A 80 -25.86 19.78 -1.42
N HIS A 81 -25.29 18.60 -1.24
CA HIS A 81 -25.67 17.61 -0.26
C HIS A 81 -24.45 17.18 0.54
N LYS A 82 -24.55 17.34 1.87
CA LYS A 82 -23.60 16.83 2.84
C LYS A 82 -23.97 15.38 3.18
N PRO A 83 -23.22 14.37 2.69
CA PRO A 83 -23.51 12.98 3.02
C PRO A 83 -23.33 12.73 4.52
N THR A 84 -24.16 11.84 5.06
CA THR A 84 -24.10 11.43 6.49
C THR A 84 -23.71 9.97 6.61
N ASN A 85 -23.35 9.51 7.81
CA ASN A 85 -23.09 8.08 8.05
C ASN A 85 -24.29 7.21 7.67
N ASN A 86 -25.51 7.69 7.94
CA ASN A 86 -26.73 6.99 7.56
C ASN A 86 -26.93 6.93 6.05
N PHE A 87 -26.52 7.96 5.31
CA PHE A 87 -26.56 7.95 3.84
C PHE A 87 -25.74 6.77 3.30
N CYS A 88 -24.51 6.58 3.78
CA CYS A 88 -23.68 5.45 3.38
C CYS A 88 -24.22 4.10 3.90
N ASN A 89 -24.60 4.02 5.18
CA ASN A 89 -25.09 2.77 5.77
C ASN A 89 -26.36 2.26 5.07
N ASN A 90 -27.25 3.15 4.65
CA ASN A 90 -28.45 2.78 3.91
C ASN A 90 -28.10 2.09 2.59
N ASP A 91 -27.00 2.46 1.94
CA ASP A 91 -26.60 1.89 0.65
C ASP A 91 -25.79 0.58 0.78
N LEU A 92 -25.21 0.32 1.96
CA LEU A 92 -24.45 -0.89 2.27
C LEU A 92 -25.28 -2.02 2.88
N VAL A 93 -26.54 -1.75 3.26
CA VAL A 93 -27.41 -2.71 3.93
C VAL A 93 -28.74 -2.84 3.18
N PRO A 94 -29.23 -4.06 2.94
CA PRO A 94 -30.55 -4.27 2.40
C PRO A 94 -31.63 -3.82 3.41
N ARG A 95 -32.57 -3.00 2.94
CA ARG A 95 -33.67 -2.47 3.76
C ARG A 95 -34.93 -3.28 3.48
N GLU A 96 -35.09 -4.39 4.21
CA GLU A 96 -36.23 -5.31 4.05
C GLU A 96 -37.60 -4.64 4.27
N ALA A 97 -37.66 -3.63 5.15
CA ALA A 97 -38.88 -2.83 5.34
C ALA A 97 -39.30 -1.99 4.11
N LEU A 98 -38.41 -1.85 3.12
CA LEU A 98 -38.65 -1.13 1.87
C LEU A 98 -38.67 -2.10 0.68
N ASP A 99 -39.34 -3.24 0.86
CA ASP A 99 -39.46 -4.31 -0.13
C ASP A 99 -39.74 -3.77 -1.55
N GLY A 100 -38.88 -4.16 -2.49
CA GLY A 100 -38.89 -3.71 -3.90
C GLY A 100 -38.57 -2.22 -4.17
N LYS A 101 -38.47 -1.37 -3.15
CA LYS A 101 -38.26 0.10 -3.29
C LYS A 101 -36.84 0.55 -2.97
N HIS A 102 -35.98 -0.36 -2.51
CA HIS A 102 -34.60 -0.07 -2.16
C HIS A 102 -33.64 -1.15 -2.68
N ALA A 103 -32.63 -0.72 -3.43
CA ALA A 103 -31.52 -1.53 -3.88
C ALA A 103 -30.21 -1.00 -3.29
N SER A 104 -29.53 -1.82 -2.49
CA SER A 104 -28.18 -1.54 -2.00
C SER A 104 -27.17 -1.54 -3.15
N ILE A 105 -25.96 -1.06 -2.91
CA ILE A 105 -24.86 -1.15 -3.89
C ILE A 105 -24.63 -2.61 -4.34
N PHE A 106 -24.72 -3.56 -3.42
CA PHE A 106 -24.53 -4.98 -3.72
C PHE A 106 -25.62 -5.52 -4.65
N ASP A 107 -26.88 -5.11 -4.42
CA ASP A 107 -27.99 -5.50 -5.29
C ASP A 107 -27.83 -4.93 -6.71
N ARG A 108 -27.40 -3.66 -6.82
CA ARG A 108 -27.20 -3.00 -8.12
C ARG A 108 -26.12 -3.67 -8.97
N HIS A 109 -25.13 -4.28 -8.32
CA HIS A 109 -24.01 -4.97 -9.00
C HIS A 109 -24.16 -6.50 -9.02
N GLY A 110 -25.28 -7.05 -8.56
CA GLY A 110 -25.55 -8.49 -8.62
C GLY A 110 -24.78 -9.34 -7.61
N TYR A 111 -24.24 -8.74 -6.54
CA TYR A 111 -23.55 -9.49 -5.49
C TYR A 111 -24.56 -10.19 -4.56
N ARG A 112 -24.29 -11.46 -4.29
CA ARG A 112 -25.05 -12.35 -3.40
C ARG A 112 -24.09 -13.11 -2.50
N ALA A 113 -24.54 -13.49 -1.31
CA ALA A 113 -23.81 -14.42 -0.46
C ALA A 113 -23.88 -15.85 -1.04
N GLU A 114 -23.03 -16.77 -0.55
CA GLU A 114 -22.98 -18.16 -1.03
C GLU A 114 -24.31 -18.90 -0.89
N ASN A 115 -25.12 -18.53 0.11
CA ASN A 115 -26.47 -19.05 0.33
C ASN A 115 -27.55 -18.37 -0.53
N GLY A 116 -27.17 -17.45 -1.42
CA GLY A 116 -28.07 -16.68 -2.28
C GLY A 116 -28.71 -15.46 -1.62
N GLU A 117 -28.44 -15.17 -0.35
CA GLU A 117 -29.00 -14.01 0.35
C GLU A 117 -28.37 -12.68 -0.11
N ARG A 118 -29.07 -11.58 0.18
CA ARG A 118 -28.59 -10.23 -0.09
C ARG A 118 -27.42 -9.90 0.83
N VAL A 119 -26.32 -9.42 0.24
CA VAL A 119 -25.13 -9.02 0.99
C VAL A 119 -25.43 -7.79 1.84
N LYS A 120 -25.00 -7.84 3.09
CA LYS A 120 -25.06 -6.70 4.03
C LYS A 120 -23.66 -6.45 4.58
N MET A 121 -23.28 -5.18 4.68
CA MET A 121 -22.01 -4.78 5.27
C MET A 121 -22.18 -3.51 6.10
N THR A 122 -21.54 -3.45 7.25
CA THR A 122 -21.40 -2.22 8.04
C THR A 122 -20.13 -1.48 7.65
N SER A 123 -20.12 -0.17 7.82
CA SER A 123 -18.90 0.65 7.62
C SER A 123 -17.73 0.18 8.49
N HIS A 124 -18.01 -0.38 9.67
CA HIS A 124 -16.98 -0.90 10.56
C HIS A 124 -16.35 -2.18 10.03
N GLN A 125 -17.10 -3.06 9.36
CA GLN A 125 -16.54 -4.30 8.77
C GLN A 125 -15.45 -4.00 7.73
N ALA A 126 -15.62 -2.96 6.91
CA ALA A 126 -14.57 -2.51 6.00
C ALA A 126 -13.31 -2.06 6.77
N ARG A 127 -13.49 -1.33 7.88
CA ARG A 127 -12.38 -0.90 8.75
C ARG A 127 -11.71 -2.08 9.46
N HIS A 128 -12.46 -3.09 9.89
CA HIS A 128 -11.94 -4.33 10.45
C HIS A 128 -11.10 -5.09 9.43
N LEU A 129 -11.59 -5.22 8.19
CA LEU A 129 -10.86 -5.86 7.11
C LEU A 129 -9.56 -5.12 6.82
N LEU A 130 -9.59 -3.79 6.68
CA LEU A 130 -8.40 -2.97 6.48
C LEU A 130 -7.39 -3.12 7.62
N ASN A 131 -7.85 -3.11 8.87
CA ASN A 131 -6.97 -3.33 10.02
C ASN A 131 -6.41 -4.75 10.06
N THR A 132 -7.20 -5.75 9.68
CA THR A 132 -6.74 -7.15 9.61
C THR A 132 -5.71 -7.33 8.50
N ILE A 133 -5.91 -6.69 7.34
CA ILE A 133 -4.92 -6.65 6.25
C ILE A 133 -3.63 -5.98 6.73
N ALA A 134 -3.74 -4.83 7.41
CA ALA A 134 -2.59 -4.13 7.98
C ALA A 134 -1.84 -4.97 9.03
N GLN A 135 -2.55 -5.68 9.91
CA GLN A 135 -1.95 -6.60 10.88
C GLN A 135 -1.27 -7.78 10.19
N ARG A 136 -1.91 -8.35 9.16
CA ARG A 136 -1.33 -9.42 8.33
C ARG A 136 -0.12 -8.96 7.52
N GLY A 137 -0.04 -7.68 7.17
CA GLY A 137 1.12 -7.02 6.56
C GLY A 137 2.25 -6.72 7.54
N GLY A 138 2.10 -7.01 8.84
CA GLY A 138 3.16 -6.88 9.83
C GLY A 138 3.24 -5.51 10.53
N LEU A 139 2.27 -4.61 10.29
CA LEU A 139 2.21 -3.33 11.00
C LEU A 139 2.01 -3.57 12.50
N SER A 140 2.86 -2.93 13.30
CA SER A 140 2.72 -2.96 14.76
C SER A 140 1.41 -2.31 15.18
N ASN A 141 0.92 -2.68 16.36
CA ASN A 141 -0.29 -2.06 16.92
C ASN A 141 -0.16 -0.53 17.03
N LEU A 142 1.05 0.00 17.26
CA LEU A 142 1.28 1.44 17.30
C LEU A 142 1.11 2.10 15.93
N GLU A 143 1.62 1.48 14.87
CA GLU A 143 1.50 2.00 13.50
C GLU A 143 0.06 1.93 12.99
N ILE A 144 -0.64 0.85 13.30
CA ILE A 144 -2.07 0.71 12.98
C ILE A 144 -2.89 1.76 13.71
N ALA A 145 -2.56 2.05 14.98
CA ALA A 145 -3.23 3.10 15.73
C ALA A 145 -3.03 4.47 15.06
N LYS A 146 -1.81 4.80 14.65
CA LYS A 146 -1.49 6.05 13.94
C LYS A 146 -2.17 6.15 12.58
N TRP A 147 -2.06 5.11 11.74
CA TRP A 147 -2.69 5.05 10.41
C TRP A 147 -4.22 5.12 10.49
N SER A 148 -4.79 4.49 11.51
CA SER A 148 -6.23 4.53 11.79
C SER A 148 -6.71 5.85 12.43
N GLY A 149 -5.81 6.76 12.82
CA GLY A 149 -6.13 8.00 13.53
C GLY A 149 -6.64 7.78 14.97
N ARG A 150 -6.15 6.76 15.66
CA ARG A 150 -6.56 6.41 17.04
C ARG A 150 -5.65 7.10 18.06
N ALA A 151 -6.25 7.56 19.16
CA ALA A 151 -5.53 8.15 20.28
C ALA A 151 -4.92 7.10 21.23
N ASP A 152 -5.48 5.88 21.30
CA ASP A 152 -5.01 4.80 22.18
C ASP A 152 -4.89 3.47 21.41
N VAL A 153 -3.74 2.83 21.55
CA VAL A 153 -3.37 1.53 20.96
C VAL A 153 -4.28 0.40 21.47
N LYS A 154 -4.78 0.50 22.71
CA LYS A 154 -5.69 -0.51 23.30
C LYS A 154 -6.98 -0.67 22.50
N GLN A 155 -7.39 0.36 21.74
CA GLN A 155 -8.55 0.29 20.87
C GLN A 155 -8.37 -0.66 19.68
N ASN A 156 -7.15 -1.11 19.36
CA ASN A 156 -6.91 -2.06 18.27
C ASN A 156 -7.43 -3.46 18.58
N ARG A 157 -7.50 -3.85 19.86
CA ARG A 157 -7.89 -5.20 20.29
C ARG A 157 -9.33 -5.56 19.89
N THR A 158 -10.24 -4.58 19.87
CA THR A 158 -11.63 -4.77 19.43
C THR A 158 -11.75 -5.03 17.92
N TYR A 159 -10.68 -4.80 17.16
CA TYR A 159 -10.68 -4.90 15.70
C TYR A 159 -9.80 -6.02 15.15
N ASN A 160 -9.09 -6.73 16.02
CA ASN A 160 -8.29 -7.88 15.67
C ASN A 160 -9.20 -9.10 15.55
N HIS A 161 -9.40 -9.58 14.31
CA HIS A 161 -10.13 -10.81 14.01
C HIS A 161 -9.20 -11.92 13.50
N MET A 162 -7.89 -11.81 13.76
CA MET A 162 -6.99 -12.94 13.54
C MET A 162 -7.47 -14.10 14.42
N THR A 163 -7.62 -15.26 13.80
CA THR A 163 -7.93 -16.49 14.52
C THR A 163 -6.80 -16.83 15.49
N GLU A 164 -7.08 -17.58 16.57
CA GLU A 164 -6.04 -18.07 17.48
C GLU A 164 -4.97 -18.86 16.71
N TYR A 165 -5.33 -19.61 15.66
CA TYR A 165 -4.38 -20.29 14.77
C TYR A 165 -3.53 -19.33 13.94
N GLU A 166 -4.03 -18.17 13.52
CA GLU A 166 -3.23 -17.15 12.83
C GLU A 166 -2.32 -16.39 13.80
N LEU A 167 -2.79 -16.12 15.02
CA LEU A 167 -1.99 -15.58 16.11
C LEU A 167 -0.91 -16.56 16.55
N VAL A 168 -1.24 -17.85 16.64
CA VAL A 168 -0.29 -18.94 16.90
C VAL A 168 0.64 -19.12 15.71
N GLY A 169 0.19 -19.04 14.46
CA GLY A 169 1.08 -19.10 13.29
C GLY A 169 1.97 -17.86 13.12
N MET A 170 1.56 -16.70 13.63
CA MET A 170 2.41 -15.52 13.78
C MET A 170 3.34 -15.67 15.00
N ALA A 171 2.86 -16.24 16.10
CA ALA A 171 3.62 -16.51 17.33
C ALA A 171 4.62 -17.66 17.18
N GLU A 172 4.35 -18.63 16.31
CA GLU A 172 5.22 -19.76 15.90
C GLU A 172 6.24 -19.28 14.87
N ARG A 173 5.91 -18.25 14.07
CA ARG A 173 6.91 -17.46 13.34
C ARG A 173 7.77 -16.60 14.29
N LEU A 174 7.26 -16.25 15.46
CA LEU A 174 7.95 -15.57 16.56
C LEU A 174 8.49 -16.54 17.62
N ASP A 175 8.34 -17.87 17.45
CA ASP A 175 8.81 -18.84 18.42
C ASP A 175 10.34 -18.84 18.35
N PRO A 176 11.03 -18.45 19.44
CA PRO A 176 12.49 -18.33 19.45
C PRO A 176 13.20 -19.68 19.23
N THR A 177 12.47 -20.80 19.24
CA THR A 177 12.99 -22.12 18.89
C THR A 177 12.74 -22.55 17.43
N LYS A 178 11.79 -21.90 16.74
CA LYS A 178 11.46 -22.16 15.32
C LYS A 178 11.81 -21.00 14.38
N ALA A 179 12.37 -19.91 14.90
CA ALA A 179 13.19 -19.01 14.11
C ALA A 179 14.14 -19.88 13.28
N LEU A 180 14.23 -19.62 11.99
CA LEU A 180 14.94 -20.42 11.00
C LEU A 180 16.44 -20.66 11.33
N PHE A 181 16.96 -20.18 12.47
CA PHE A 181 18.26 -20.52 13.02
C PHE A 181 18.22 -20.48 14.57
N GLY A 182 17.93 -21.63 15.18
CA GLY A 182 18.37 -22.00 16.54
C GLY A 182 19.60 -22.93 16.46
N PRO A 183 20.34 -23.18 17.56
CA PRO A 183 21.75 -23.53 17.53
C PRO A 183 22.03 -24.85 16.80
N VAL A 184 22.85 -24.77 15.75
CA VAL A 184 23.48 -25.89 15.04
C VAL A 184 22.48 -26.92 14.48
N GLY A 185 21.71 -26.52 13.47
CA GLY A 185 21.01 -27.44 12.57
C GLY A 185 21.23 -27.00 11.13
N GLU A 186 21.73 -27.88 10.27
CA GLU A 186 21.91 -27.62 8.84
C GLU A 186 20.56 -27.24 8.22
N VAL A 187 20.40 -25.95 7.89
CA VAL A 187 19.19 -25.45 7.21
C VAL A 187 19.29 -25.81 5.75
N ALA A 188 18.31 -26.57 5.27
CA ALA A 188 18.19 -26.94 3.87
C ALA A 188 18.17 -25.67 2.99
N LYS A 189 19.14 -25.58 2.08
CA LYS A 189 19.16 -24.55 1.02
C LYS A 189 17.99 -24.84 0.06
N HIS A 190 17.41 -23.78 -0.51
CA HIS A 190 16.34 -23.84 -1.54
C HIS A 190 14.90 -24.12 -1.06
N LEU A 191 14.45 -23.55 0.06
CA LEU A 191 13.03 -23.62 0.41
C LEU A 191 12.20 -22.67 -0.49
N PRO A 192 11.31 -23.17 -1.36
CA PRO A 192 10.48 -22.31 -2.19
C PRO A 192 9.45 -21.58 -1.32
N VAL A 193 9.36 -20.26 -1.51
CA VAL A 193 8.34 -19.42 -0.87
C VAL A 193 7.16 -19.31 -1.81
N THR A 194 5.95 -19.54 -1.30
CA THR A 194 4.73 -19.47 -2.12
C THR A 194 4.39 -18.03 -2.49
N MET A 195 3.69 -17.83 -3.62
CA MET A 195 3.24 -16.51 -4.07
C MET A 195 2.37 -15.77 -3.03
N GLN A 196 1.66 -16.51 -2.18
CA GLN A 196 0.83 -15.95 -1.12
C GLN A 196 1.67 -15.42 0.05
N GLU A 197 2.76 -16.10 0.41
CA GLU A 197 3.73 -15.67 1.42
C GLU A 197 4.57 -14.47 0.95
N PHE A 198 4.81 -14.37 -0.36
CA PHE A 198 5.47 -13.21 -0.96
C PHE A 198 4.57 -11.98 -1.08
N ASN A 199 3.31 -12.13 -1.49
CA ASN A 199 2.39 -11.00 -1.61
C ASN A 199 2.04 -10.36 -0.24
N THR A 200 2.32 -11.04 0.86
CA THR A 200 2.27 -10.48 2.22
C THR A 200 3.53 -9.70 2.62
N LEU A 201 4.63 -9.79 1.86
CA LEU A 201 5.78 -8.90 1.97
C LEU A 201 5.48 -7.65 1.13
N GLU A 202 4.73 -6.71 1.73
CA GLU A 202 4.36 -5.43 1.16
C GLU A 202 5.56 -4.71 0.52
N HIS A 203 5.63 -4.67 -0.81
CA HIS A 203 6.47 -3.71 -1.52
C HIS A 203 5.55 -2.86 -2.39
N SER A 204 5.28 -1.65 -1.91
CA SER A 204 4.36 -0.65 -2.48
C SER A 204 4.84 -0.08 -3.84
N SER A 205 6.10 -0.32 -4.22
CA SER A 205 6.65 0.01 -5.53
C SER A 205 7.69 -1.03 -5.96
N VAL A 206 7.54 -1.59 -7.16
CA VAL A 206 8.54 -2.46 -7.78
C VAL A 206 9.04 -1.80 -9.06
N HIS A 207 10.33 -1.47 -9.13
CA HIS A 207 10.95 -0.90 -10.32
C HIS A 207 11.70 -1.95 -11.12
N VAL A 208 11.48 -2.01 -12.43
CA VAL A 208 12.25 -2.90 -13.32
C VAL A 208 13.69 -2.41 -13.40
N THR A 209 14.65 -3.30 -13.14
CA THR A 209 16.08 -3.02 -13.28
C THR A 209 16.67 -3.83 -14.44
N GLU A 210 17.92 -3.55 -14.79
CA GLU A 210 18.64 -4.27 -15.85
C GLU A 210 18.73 -5.78 -15.58
N TYR A 211 18.74 -6.18 -14.31
CA TYR A 211 18.99 -7.56 -13.87
C TYR A 211 17.74 -8.25 -13.30
N GLY A 212 16.63 -7.51 -13.11
CA GLY A 212 15.45 -8.02 -12.42
C GLY A 212 14.56 -6.87 -11.96
N TYR A 213 14.36 -6.77 -10.65
CA TYR A 213 13.46 -5.82 -10.02
C TYR A 213 14.07 -5.24 -8.74
N CYS A 214 13.76 -3.98 -8.45
CA CYS A 214 14.09 -3.29 -7.23
C CYS A 214 12.84 -3.17 -6.38
N VAL A 215 12.90 -3.69 -5.16
CA VAL A 215 11.80 -3.61 -4.18
C VAL A 215 11.97 -2.47 -3.18
N HIS A 216 12.91 -1.55 -3.45
CA HIS A 216 13.10 -0.35 -2.65
C HIS A 216 11.82 0.49 -2.58
N ASP A 217 11.48 0.97 -1.39
CA ASP A 217 10.36 1.88 -1.20
C ASP A 217 10.78 3.31 -1.57
N TYR A 218 10.44 3.71 -2.80
CA TYR A 218 10.72 5.04 -3.32
C TYR A 218 9.89 6.15 -2.67
N THR A 219 8.88 5.81 -1.87
CA THR A 219 8.16 6.80 -1.05
C THR A 219 9.00 7.29 0.12
N MET A 220 9.97 6.49 0.58
CA MET A 220 10.90 6.87 1.64
C MET A 220 11.97 7.84 1.14
N SER A 221 12.68 7.47 0.08
CA SER A 221 13.76 8.27 -0.49
C SER A 221 14.16 7.78 -1.89
N PRO A 222 14.84 8.61 -2.71
CA PRO A 222 15.50 8.14 -3.92
C PRO A 222 16.62 7.12 -3.64
N CYS A 223 16.92 6.28 -4.63
CA CYS A 223 18.02 5.32 -4.54
C CYS A 223 19.39 6.02 -4.63
N GLU A 224 20.25 5.80 -3.63
CA GLU A 224 21.59 6.41 -3.57
C GLU A 224 22.70 5.52 -4.17
N LYS A 225 22.38 4.28 -4.56
CA LYS A 225 23.34 3.31 -5.09
C LYS A 225 23.69 3.50 -6.56
N PHE A 226 23.03 4.44 -7.27
CA PHE A 226 23.29 4.78 -8.68
C PHE A 226 23.66 3.57 -9.56
N ARG A 227 22.68 2.68 -9.81
CA ARG A 227 22.80 1.48 -10.67
C ARG A 227 23.72 0.35 -10.16
N ASP A 228 24.21 0.41 -8.93
CA ASP A 228 24.92 -0.70 -8.27
C ASP A 228 23.96 -1.79 -7.73
N CYS A 229 22.93 -2.14 -8.51
CA CYS A 229 21.83 -3.02 -8.09
C CYS A 229 22.30 -4.43 -7.70
N VAL A 230 23.35 -4.95 -8.33
CA VAL A 230 23.93 -6.27 -8.02
C VAL A 230 24.39 -6.37 -6.57
N ASN A 231 24.94 -5.28 -6.03
CA ASN A 231 25.45 -5.18 -4.66
C ASN A 231 24.40 -4.59 -3.68
N CYS A 232 23.12 -4.58 -4.07
CA CYS A 232 22.00 -4.14 -3.24
C CYS A 232 21.21 -5.36 -2.76
N ILE A 233 20.83 -5.40 -1.47
CA ILE A 233 19.95 -6.48 -1.00
C ILE A 233 18.51 -6.29 -1.43
N GLU A 234 18.10 -5.11 -1.90
CA GLU A 234 16.74 -4.83 -2.38
C GLU A 234 16.54 -5.25 -3.84
N GLN A 235 17.54 -5.85 -4.48
CA GLN A 235 17.44 -6.40 -5.82
C GLN A 235 16.88 -7.84 -5.78
N VAL A 236 15.81 -8.07 -6.54
CA VAL A 236 15.16 -9.38 -6.69
C VAL A 236 15.22 -9.79 -8.17
N CYS A 237 15.56 -11.04 -8.44
CA CYS A 237 15.55 -11.62 -9.78
C CYS A 237 14.50 -12.73 -9.83
N ILE A 238 13.88 -12.98 -10.98
CA ILE A 238 12.90 -14.06 -11.13
C ILE A 238 13.52 -15.09 -12.09
N LYS A 239 13.51 -16.36 -11.70
CA LYS A 239 14.02 -17.43 -12.56
C LYS A 239 13.09 -17.65 -13.75
N GLY A 240 13.66 -17.74 -14.95
CA GLY A 240 12.88 -17.92 -16.18
C GLY A 240 12.08 -16.70 -16.62
N ASP A 241 12.22 -15.57 -15.92
CA ASP A 241 11.71 -14.28 -16.36
C ASP A 241 12.69 -13.67 -17.36
N ASP A 242 12.20 -13.41 -18.57
CA ASP A 242 12.93 -12.79 -19.68
C ASP A 242 14.37 -13.31 -19.86
N THR A 243 14.58 -14.18 -20.85
CA THR A 243 15.91 -14.75 -21.17
C THR A 243 17.01 -13.68 -21.29
N GLU A 244 16.68 -12.45 -21.68
CA GLU A 244 17.64 -11.36 -21.78
C GLU A 244 18.20 -10.90 -20.42
N LYS A 245 17.47 -11.05 -19.30
CA LYS A 245 17.94 -10.67 -17.95
C LYS A 245 19.09 -11.57 -17.49
N LEU A 246 18.94 -12.88 -17.62
CA LEU A 246 20.01 -13.83 -17.30
C LEU A 246 21.25 -13.58 -18.18
N ASP A 247 21.05 -13.33 -19.47
CA ASP A 247 22.15 -13.00 -20.38
C ASP A 247 22.85 -11.69 -19.99
N ARG A 248 22.10 -10.67 -19.54
CA ARG A 248 22.68 -9.42 -19.01
C ARG A 248 23.52 -9.69 -17.76
N ILE A 249 23.04 -10.52 -16.82
CA ILE A 249 23.78 -10.91 -15.62
C ILE A 249 25.08 -11.63 -15.99
N LYS A 250 25.03 -12.61 -16.90
CA LYS A 250 26.22 -13.33 -17.39
C LYS A 250 27.22 -12.42 -18.10
N ARG A 251 26.75 -11.52 -18.97
CA ARG A 251 27.60 -10.50 -19.61
C ARG A 251 28.25 -9.58 -18.59
N ARG A 252 27.53 -9.19 -17.54
CA ARG A 252 28.08 -8.40 -16.44
C ARG A 252 29.14 -9.18 -15.66
N LEU A 253 28.90 -10.46 -15.38
CA LEU A 253 29.85 -11.36 -14.71
C LEU A 253 31.18 -11.43 -15.45
N VAL A 254 31.18 -11.74 -16.75
CA VAL A 254 32.40 -11.82 -17.56
C VAL A 254 33.20 -10.51 -17.52
N LYS A 255 32.52 -9.37 -17.63
CA LYS A 255 33.17 -8.04 -17.53
C LYS A 255 33.76 -7.81 -16.14
N SER A 256 33.01 -8.15 -15.10
CA SER A 256 33.42 -7.99 -13.70
C SER A 256 34.60 -8.90 -13.33
N GLU A 257 34.65 -10.12 -13.86
CA GLU A 257 35.78 -11.05 -13.65
C GLU A 257 37.07 -10.51 -14.28
N ARG A 258 37.00 -9.96 -15.49
CA ARG A 258 38.15 -9.31 -16.11
C ARG A 258 38.66 -8.13 -15.27
N LEU A 259 37.76 -7.30 -14.75
CA LEU A 259 38.13 -6.17 -13.88
C LEU A 259 38.70 -6.66 -12.55
N PHE A 260 38.20 -7.77 -12.01
CA PHE A 260 38.71 -8.38 -10.80
C PHE A 260 40.15 -8.90 -10.98
N SER A 261 40.47 -9.58 -12.08
CA SER A 261 41.84 -10.03 -12.37
C SER A 261 42.83 -8.86 -12.54
N LEU A 262 42.39 -7.76 -13.15
CA LEU A 262 43.19 -6.54 -13.23
C LEU A 262 43.43 -5.94 -11.84
N ALA A 263 42.40 -5.90 -11.00
CA ALA A 263 42.50 -5.43 -9.62
C ALA A 263 43.48 -6.28 -8.79
N GLU A 264 43.44 -7.60 -8.95
CA GLU A 264 44.35 -8.54 -8.29
C GLU A 264 45.82 -8.30 -8.69
N THR A 265 46.06 -8.05 -9.98
CA THR A 265 47.40 -7.72 -10.50
C THR A 265 47.90 -6.39 -9.93
N ALA A 266 47.04 -5.37 -9.86
CA ALA A 266 47.38 -4.05 -9.31
C ALA A 266 47.69 -4.10 -7.80
N VAL A 267 46.99 -4.95 -7.04
CA VAL A 267 47.33 -5.20 -5.63
C VAL A 267 48.68 -5.90 -5.53
N ALA A 268 48.96 -6.88 -6.39
CA ALA A 268 50.24 -7.60 -6.40
C ALA A 268 51.43 -6.71 -6.79
N SER A 269 51.23 -5.72 -7.67
CA SER A 269 52.24 -4.73 -8.05
C SER A 269 52.43 -3.62 -7.00
N GLY A 270 51.63 -3.60 -5.93
CA GLY A 270 51.72 -2.62 -4.85
C GLY A 270 51.17 -1.24 -5.22
N GLU A 271 50.26 -1.16 -6.19
CA GLU A 271 49.63 0.11 -6.57
C GLU A 271 48.77 0.66 -5.42
N MET A 272 48.97 1.95 -5.12
CA MET A 272 48.27 2.62 -4.03
C MET A 272 46.76 2.72 -4.32
N GLY A 273 45.92 2.21 -3.41
CA GLY A 273 44.47 2.23 -3.52
C GLY A 273 43.86 1.07 -4.32
N ALA A 274 44.68 0.13 -4.83
CA ALA A 274 44.22 -1.05 -5.54
C ALA A 274 43.42 -2.02 -4.64
N ASP A 275 43.64 -1.98 -3.33
CA ASP A 275 42.95 -2.76 -2.31
C ASP A 275 41.44 -2.52 -2.29
N ARG A 276 40.99 -1.26 -2.33
CA ARG A 276 39.56 -0.93 -2.31
C ARG A 276 38.86 -1.39 -3.59
N TRP A 277 39.54 -1.24 -4.72
CA TRP A 277 39.06 -1.70 -6.02
C TRP A 277 38.95 -3.22 -6.07
N TYR A 278 39.96 -3.93 -5.56
CA TYR A 278 39.95 -5.38 -5.42
C TYR A 278 38.77 -5.86 -4.58
N GLN A 279 38.53 -5.28 -3.40
CA GLN A 279 37.41 -5.69 -2.53
C GLN A 279 36.04 -5.50 -3.19
N TYR A 280 35.84 -4.36 -3.86
CA TYR A 280 34.58 -4.09 -4.58
C TYR A 280 34.34 -5.09 -5.71
N HIS A 281 35.37 -5.37 -6.52
CA HIS A 281 35.26 -6.33 -7.63
C HIS A 281 35.12 -7.76 -7.15
N LYS A 282 35.84 -8.17 -6.10
CA LYS A 282 35.72 -9.48 -5.48
C LYS A 282 34.27 -9.74 -5.08
N LYS A 283 33.68 -8.81 -4.33
CA LYS A 283 32.28 -8.88 -3.89
C LYS A 283 31.31 -8.97 -5.07
N THR A 284 31.47 -8.08 -6.06
CA THR A 284 30.59 -8.04 -7.23
C THR A 284 30.64 -9.35 -8.02
N VAL A 285 31.83 -9.91 -8.22
CA VAL A 285 32.03 -11.19 -8.91
C VAL A 285 31.43 -12.35 -8.12
N THR A 286 31.67 -12.43 -6.81
CA THR A 286 31.08 -13.48 -5.95
C THR A 286 29.56 -13.48 -6.07
N ARG A 287 28.93 -12.31 -5.92
CA ARG A 287 27.47 -12.18 -6.01
C ARG A 287 26.93 -12.53 -7.38
N LEU A 288 27.61 -12.12 -8.46
CA LEU A 288 27.20 -12.48 -9.81
C LEU A 288 27.31 -13.98 -10.07
N ARG A 289 28.36 -14.64 -9.56
CA ARG A 289 28.52 -16.11 -9.66
C ARG A 289 27.41 -16.84 -8.93
N GLU A 290 27.10 -16.42 -7.70
CA GLU A 290 25.97 -16.96 -6.93
C GLU A 290 24.65 -16.78 -7.66
N LEU A 291 24.39 -15.59 -8.20
CA LEU A 291 23.15 -15.30 -8.91
C LEU A 291 22.99 -16.16 -10.17
N VAL A 292 24.07 -16.31 -10.95
CA VAL A 292 24.08 -17.17 -12.14
C VAL A 292 23.85 -18.63 -11.74
N ALA A 293 24.55 -19.14 -10.73
CA ALA A 293 24.39 -20.51 -10.26
C ALA A 293 22.93 -20.80 -9.86
N ILE A 294 22.31 -19.92 -9.08
CA ILE A 294 20.92 -20.08 -8.64
C ILE A 294 19.95 -19.97 -9.83
N LEU A 295 20.17 -19.03 -10.76
CA LEU A 295 19.28 -18.86 -11.92
C LEU A 295 19.35 -20.02 -12.92
N GLU A 296 20.45 -20.77 -12.94
CA GLU A 296 20.64 -21.93 -13.82
C GLU A 296 20.35 -23.27 -13.14
N GLU A 297 20.24 -23.30 -11.81
CA GLU A 297 20.02 -24.51 -10.99
C GLU A 297 18.72 -25.23 -11.38
N PRO A 298 18.74 -26.43 -11.97
CA PRO A 298 17.54 -27.08 -12.52
C PRO A 298 16.47 -27.39 -11.47
N ASP A 299 16.88 -27.58 -10.20
CA ASP A 299 15.99 -27.89 -9.09
C ASP A 299 15.12 -26.70 -8.63
N ILE A 300 15.45 -25.49 -9.08
CA ILE A 300 14.67 -24.29 -8.78
C ILE A 300 13.62 -24.09 -9.86
N GLU A 301 12.34 -23.99 -9.49
CA GLU A 301 11.26 -23.81 -10.46
C GLU A 301 11.33 -22.45 -11.18
N ASN A 302 10.91 -22.42 -12.45
CA ASN A 302 10.71 -21.15 -13.16
C ASN A 302 9.57 -20.36 -12.49
N GLY A 303 9.76 -19.05 -12.34
CA GLY A 303 8.92 -18.17 -11.53
C GLY A 303 9.41 -18.00 -10.10
N ALA A 304 10.39 -18.81 -9.64
CA ALA A 304 10.99 -18.62 -8.33
C ALA A 304 11.70 -17.26 -8.22
N GLN A 305 11.47 -16.57 -7.11
CA GLN A 305 12.09 -15.30 -6.82
C GLN A 305 13.41 -15.52 -6.07
N ILE A 306 14.46 -14.87 -6.54
CA ILE A 306 15.83 -15.04 -6.09
C ILE A 306 16.33 -13.72 -5.54
N LYS A 307 16.72 -13.75 -4.26
CA LYS A 307 17.31 -12.63 -3.54
C LYS A 307 18.57 -13.13 -2.84
N LEU A 308 19.72 -12.56 -3.17
CA LEU A 308 20.97 -12.93 -2.51
C LEU A 308 20.98 -12.40 -1.08
N ARG A 309 21.28 -13.29 -0.12
CA ARG A 309 21.49 -12.89 1.28
C ARG A 309 22.79 -12.10 1.41
N GLY A 310 22.87 -11.27 2.45
CA GLY A 310 24.10 -10.55 2.81
C GLY A 310 23.80 -9.28 3.61
N ASN A 311 24.86 -8.68 4.15
CA ASN A 311 24.80 -7.46 4.95
C ASN A 311 25.00 -6.22 4.08
N ASP A 312 24.52 -6.29 2.83
CA ASP A 312 24.75 -5.24 1.85
C ASP A 312 23.72 -4.12 1.99
N PHE A 313 23.85 -3.10 1.14
CA PHE A 313 23.07 -1.88 1.25
C PHE A 313 21.57 -2.15 1.17
N SER A 314 20.84 -1.62 2.16
CA SER A 314 19.41 -1.36 2.14
C SER A 314 19.13 0.02 2.73
N GLN A 315 18.19 0.74 2.13
CA GLN A 315 17.80 2.06 2.60
C GLN A 315 17.07 1.98 3.94
N LEU A 316 16.18 1.00 4.11
CA LEU A 316 15.49 0.73 5.37
C LEU A 316 16.48 0.49 6.50
N ARG A 317 17.47 -0.38 6.26
CA ARG A 317 18.51 -0.67 7.24
C ARG A 317 19.31 0.58 7.60
N ARG A 318 19.74 1.35 6.62
CA ARG A 318 20.54 2.56 6.86
C ARG A 318 19.76 3.63 7.63
N VAL A 319 18.47 3.79 7.35
CA VAL A 319 17.59 4.69 8.11
C VAL A 319 17.41 4.17 9.55
N ALA A 320 17.26 2.86 9.74
CA ALA A 320 17.18 2.25 11.06
C ALA A 320 18.48 2.41 11.86
N GLU A 321 19.65 2.18 11.25
CA GLU A 321 20.98 2.40 11.85
C GLU A 321 21.19 3.88 12.22
N LYS A 322 20.81 4.81 11.34
CA LYS A 322 20.94 6.24 11.63
C LYS A 322 20.05 6.63 12.82
N LYS A 323 18.79 6.17 12.84
CA LYS A 323 17.87 6.44 13.95
C LYS A 323 18.29 5.75 15.24
N SER A 324 18.90 4.56 15.16
CA SER A 324 19.39 3.87 16.36
C SER A 324 20.51 4.67 17.00
N ILE A 325 21.46 5.18 16.22
CA ILE A 325 22.52 6.08 16.69
C ILE A 325 21.94 7.35 17.32
N GLU A 326 21.03 8.04 16.62
CA GLU A 326 20.36 9.25 17.14
C GLU A 326 19.60 8.97 18.45
N SER A 327 18.93 7.82 18.56
CA SER A 327 18.20 7.41 19.75
C SER A 327 19.13 7.07 20.91
N ILE A 328 20.25 6.39 20.65
CA ILE A 328 21.28 6.09 21.65
C ILE A 328 21.90 7.39 22.19
N GLU A 329 22.18 8.36 21.32
CA GLU A 329 22.74 9.66 21.71
C GLU A 329 21.76 10.50 22.55
N GLN A 330 20.46 10.45 22.25
CA GLN A 330 19.45 11.27 22.94
C GLN A 330 18.87 10.62 24.20
N LYS A 331 18.68 9.30 24.19
CA LYS A 331 17.88 8.56 25.19
C LYS A 331 18.66 7.46 25.89
N GLY A 332 19.90 7.20 25.47
CA GLY A 332 20.75 6.16 26.02
C GLY A 332 20.50 4.78 25.40
N LYS A 333 21.54 3.93 25.47
CA LYS A 333 21.62 2.62 24.81
C LYS A 333 20.57 1.60 25.29
N ALA A 334 20.04 1.78 26.50
CA ALA A 334 19.03 0.90 27.08
C ALA A 334 17.59 1.37 26.85
N SER A 335 17.37 2.42 26.05
CA SER A 335 16.01 2.84 25.69
C SER A 335 15.34 1.78 24.80
N GLU A 336 14.06 1.53 25.04
CA GLU A 336 13.27 0.58 24.24
C GLU A 336 13.35 0.87 22.74
N GLU A 337 13.41 2.16 22.37
CA GLU A 337 13.53 2.58 20.97
C GLU A 337 14.90 2.25 20.36
N ALA A 338 15.99 2.38 21.11
CA ALA A 338 17.32 2.00 20.64
C ALA A 338 17.45 0.48 20.46
N VAL A 339 16.90 -0.31 21.39
CA VAL A 339 16.91 -1.78 21.32
C VAL A 339 16.08 -2.28 20.14
N MET A 340 14.87 -1.74 19.97
CA MET A 340 14.00 -2.09 18.84
C MET A 340 14.62 -1.77 17.47
N LEU A 341 15.34 -0.65 17.35
CA LEU A 341 16.02 -0.28 16.11
C LEU A 341 17.26 -1.16 15.85
N ASP A 342 18.00 -1.55 16.89
CA ASP A 342 19.13 -2.49 16.78
C ASP A 342 18.66 -3.88 16.34
N ASP A 343 17.58 -4.38 16.92
CA ASP A 343 16.92 -5.63 16.54
C ASP A 343 16.42 -5.57 15.08
N LEU A 344 15.84 -4.44 14.65
CA LEU A 344 15.42 -4.23 13.27
C LEU A 344 16.61 -4.27 12.30
N THR A 345 17.75 -3.66 12.65
CA THR A 345 18.96 -3.73 11.80
C THR A 345 19.55 -5.13 11.71
N THR A 346 19.44 -5.91 12.79
CA THR A 346 19.84 -7.32 12.85
C THR A 346 18.93 -8.16 11.95
N PHE A 347 17.61 -7.96 12.02
CA PHE A 347 16.60 -8.64 11.20
C PHE A 347 16.77 -8.36 9.70
N LEU A 348 17.21 -7.14 9.35
CA LEU A 348 17.53 -6.73 7.98
C LEU A 348 18.91 -7.24 7.49
N GLY A 349 19.56 -8.14 8.26
CA GLY A 349 20.84 -8.77 7.92
C GLY A 349 22.03 -8.09 8.59
N GLY A 350 22.06 -8.06 9.93
CA GLY A 350 23.03 -7.30 10.71
C GLY A 350 23.66 -8.10 11.85
N GLY A 351 24.28 -9.24 11.54
CA GLY A 351 25.26 -9.87 12.43
C GLY A 351 26.60 -9.93 11.71
N PHE A 352 27.71 -9.57 12.36
CA PHE A 352 29.01 -10.05 11.91
C PHE A 352 28.98 -11.58 12.03
N GLY A 353 28.91 -12.26 10.87
CA GLY A 353 28.83 -13.70 10.73
C GLY A 353 28.70 -14.06 9.27
#